data_AF-A0A943RQH4-F1
#
_entry.id   AF-A0A943RQH4-F1
#
_cell.length_a   1.000
_cell.length_b   1.000
_cell.length_c   1.000
_cell.angle_alpha   90.00
_cell.angle_beta   90.00
_cell.angle_gamma   90.00
#
_symmetry.space_group_name_H-M   'P 1'
#
loop_
_entity.id
_entity.type
_entity.pdbx_description
1 polymer ?
#
loop_
_entity_poly.entity_id
_entity_poly.type
_entity_poly.pdbx_seq_one_letter_code
_entity_poly.pdbx_strand_id
1 'polypeptide(L)'
;MEAGILQYKVQYHLRIVRGEIAAALGGFWRIYRRLKEAYDTMPLDVFVSEMLEITGYRSMLEAEGEEGQTRMENIGQLVSSVKTYADQRGPEASLPGFLEEVALISDIDSYDEGADVVVLMTMHAA
;
A
#
# COMPACT_ATOMS: atom_id res chain seq x y z
N MET A 1 -0.91 -28.79 -5.94
CA MET A 1 -2.12 -29.51 -5.48
C MET A 1 -2.86 -28.74 -4.38
N GLU A 2 -2.17 -28.13 -3.43
CA GLU A 2 -2.80 -27.42 -2.29
C GLU A 2 -3.60 -26.15 -2.66
N ALA A 3 -3.13 -25.36 -3.64
CA ALA A 3 -3.85 -24.15 -4.07
C ALA A 3 -5.26 -24.43 -4.62
N GLY A 4 -5.46 -25.58 -5.28
CA GLY A 4 -6.77 -26.00 -5.80
C GLY A 4 -7.72 -26.49 -4.70
N ILE A 5 -7.20 -27.09 -3.63
CA ILE A 5 -7.99 -27.57 -2.49
C ILE A 5 -8.48 -26.40 -1.63
N LEU A 6 -7.64 -25.37 -1.44
CA LEU A 6 -8.02 -24.11 -0.80
C LEU A 6 -9.12 -23.39 -1.59
N GLN A 7 -9.00 -23.34 -2.91
CA GLN A 7 -10.02 -22.74 -3.78
C GLN A 7 -11.37 -23.47 -3.66
N TYR A 8 -11.35 -24.81 -3.64
CA TYR A 8 -12.55 -25.63 -3.47
C TYR A 8 -13.17 -25.44 -2.08
N LYS A 9 -12.38 -25.39 -1.00
CA LYS A 9 -12.88 -25.18 0.36
C LYS A 9 -13.50 -23.81 0.58
N VAL A 10 -12.88 -22.74 0.06
CA VAL A 10 -13.45 -21.38 0.13
C VAL A 10 -14.78 -21.33 -0.62
N GLN A 11 -14.85 -21.94 -1.81
CA GLN A 11 -16.05 -21.97 -2.63
C GLN A 11 -17.18 -22.83 -2.04
N TYR A 12 -16.87 -23.93 -1.35
CA TYR A 12 -17.86 -24.75 -0.66
C TYR A 12 -18.43 -24.09 0.61
N HIS A 13 -17.60 -23.37 1.38
CA HIS A 13 -18.07 -22.69 2.60
C HIS A 13 -18.87 -21.42 2.31
N LEU A 14 -18.62 -20.74 1.19
CA LEU A 14 -19.41 -19.58 0.75
C LEU A 14 -20.86 -19.92 0.35
N ARG A 15 -21.19 -21.21 0.19
CA ARG A 15 -22.52 -21.69 -0.21
C ARG A 15 -23.60 -21.53 0.89
N ILE A 16 -23.20 -21.21 2.13
CA ILE A 16 -24.11 -21.02 3.28
C ILE A 16 -24.51 -19.54 3.48
N VAL A 17 -23.88 -18.61 2.76
CA VAL A 17 -24.12 -17.16 2.90
C VAL A 17 -25.04 -16.67 1.78
N ARG A 18 -25.96 -15.73 2.07
CA ARG A 18 -26.84 -15.08 1.07
C ARG A 18 -26.03 -14.72 -0.19
N GLY A 19 -26.55 -15.02 -1.38
CA GLY A 19 -25.80 -14.97 -2.64
C GLY A 19 -25.05 -13.66 -2.93
N GLU A 20 -25.56 -12.52 -2.45
CA GLU A 20 -24.89 -11.21 -2.56
C GLU A 20 -23.61 -11.12 -1.71
N ILE A 21 -23.64 -11.61 -0.47
CA ILE A 21 -22.47 -11.63 0.42
C ILE A 21 -21.44 -12.62 -0.12
N ALA A 22 -21.89 -13.76 -0.66
CA ALA A 22 -21.01 -14.72 -1.32
C ALA A 22 -20.31 -14.12 -2.55
N ALA A 23 -21.02 -13.31 -3.33
CA ALA A 23 -20.46 -12.59 -4.49
C ALA A 23 -19.44 -11.53 -4.05
N ALA A 24 -19.74 -10.72 -3.04
CA ALA A 24 -18.84 -9.71 -2.50
C ALA A 24 -17.54 -10.34 -1.98
N LEU A 25 -17.64 -11.40 -1.17
CA LEU A 25 -16.48 -12.15 -0.66
C LEU A 25 -15.68 -12.80 -1.81
N GLY A 26 -16.35 -13.32 -2.84
CA GLY A 26 -15.70 -13.83 -4.04
C GLY A 26 -14.94 -12.76 -4.83
N GLY A 27 -15.47 -11.53 -4.87
CA GLY A 27 -14.79 -10.36 -5.44
C GLY A 27 -13.53 -9.99 -4.67
N PHE A 28 -13.66 -9.84 -3.34
CA PHE A 28 -12.53 -9.56 -2.45
C PHE A 28 -11.43 -10.62 -2.54
N TRP A 29 -11.80 -11.91 -2.50
CA TRP A 29 -10.84 -13.01 -2.61
C TRP A 29 -10.05 -12.97 -3.93
N ARG A 30 -10.69 -12.54 -5.02
CA ARG A 30 -10.03 -12.40 -6.33
C ARG A 30 -9.00 -11.28 -6.31
N ILE A 31 -9.32 -10.14 -5.68
CA ILE A 31 -8.37 -9.04 -5.47
C ILE A 31 -7.19 -9.53 -4.66
N TYR A 32 -7.44 -10.18 -3.52
CA TYR A 32 -6.38 -10.73 -2.67
C TYR A 32 -5.45 -11.69 -3.43
N ARG A 33 -6.01 -12.60 -4.23
CA ARG A 33 -5.20 -13.52 -5.04
C ARG A 33 -4.31 -12.79 -6.05
N ARG A 34 -4.85 -11.78 -6.73
CA ARG A 34 -4.06 -10.96 -7.68
C ARG A 34 -2.95 -10.21 -6.96
N LEU A 35 -3.22 -9.65 -5.79
CA LEU A 35 -2.20 -8.99 -4.97
C LEU A 35 -1.11 -9.97 -4.54
N LYS A 36 -1.47 -11.18 -4.09
CA LYS A 36 -0.49 -12.20 -3.69
C LYS A 36 0.39 -12.63 -4.87
N GLU A 37 -0.21 -12.84 -6.04
CA GLU A 37 0.52 -13.19 -7.25
C GLU A 37 1.47 -12.06 -7.69
N ALA A 38 1.00 -10.81 -7.68
CA ALA A 38 1.85 -9.65 -7.98
C ALA A 38 3.02 -9.54 -6.99
N TYR A 39 2.76 -9.71 -5.69
CA TYR A 39 3.80 -9.69 -4.65
C TYR A 39 4.87 -10.78 -4.86
N ASP A 40 4.48 -11.97 -5.30
CA ASP A 40 5.40 -13.09 -5.49
C ASP A 40 6.23 -13.01 -6.79
N THR A 41 5.80 -12.18 -7.75
CA THR A 41 6.36 -12.18 -9.12
C THR A 41 6.96 -10.85 -9.55
N MET A 42 6.70 -9.76 -8.83
CA MET A 42 7.15 -8.41 -9.18
C MET A 42 8.16 -7.87 -8.18
N PRO A 43 9.08 -6.99 -8.62
CA PRO A 43 9.87 -6.15 -7.73
C PRO A 43 8.97 -5.35 -6.78
N LEU A 44 9.48 -5.02 -5.59
CA LEU A 44 8.69 -4.41 -4.52
C LEU A 44 8.09 -3.05 -4.90
N ASP A 45 8.83 -2.20 -5.60
CA ASP A 45 8.37 -0.90 -6.10
C ASP A 45 7.28 -1.05 -7.17
N VAL A 46 7.45 -1.99 -8.09
CA VAL A 46 6.46 -2.32 -9.13
C VAL A 46 5.19 -2.87 -8.48
N PHE A 47 5.32 -3.76 -7.49
CA PHE A 47 4.20 -4.32 -6.74
C PHE A 47 3.36 -3.23 -6.06
N VAL A 48 3.97 -2.24 -5.40
CA VAL A 48 3.24 -1.17 -4.72
C VAL A 48 2.45 -0.31 -5.72
N SER A 49 3.01 -0.05 -6.91
CA SER A 49 2.28 0.64 -7.98
C SER A 49 1.11 -0.20 -8.50
N GLU A 50 1.34 -1.49 -8.77
CA GLU A 50 0.32 -2.42 -9.28
C GLU A 50 -0.80 -2.67 -8.26
N MET A 51 -0.51 -2.62 -6.97
CA MET A 51 -1.50 -2.72 -5.90
C MET A 51 -2.59 -1.63 -6.03
N LEU A 52 -2.23 -0.42 -6.45
CA LEU A 52 -3.18 0.69 -6.65
C LEU A 52 -4.15 0.40 -7.80
N GLU A 53 -3.67 -0.28 -8.84
CA GLU A 53 -4.48 -0.72 -9.98
C GLU A 53 -5.39 -1.89 -9.60
N ILE A 54 -4.83 -2.92 -8.98
CA ILE A 54 -5.55 -4.16 -8.62
C ILE A 54 -6.70 -3.87 -7.66
N THR A 55 -6.51 -2.94 -6.73
CA THR A 55 -7.53 -2.52 -5.76
C THR A 55 -8.55 -1.54 -6.35
N GLY A 56 -8.28 -0.95 -7.52
CA GLY A 56 -9.08 0.13 -8.11
C GLY A 56 -8.89 1.48 -7.41
N TYR A 57 -7.92 1.59 -6.49
CA TYR A 57 -7.69 2.81 -5.72
C TYR A 57 -7.20 3.97 -6.59
N ARG A 58 -6.41 3.68 -7.64
CA ARG A 58 -6.03 4.72 -8.61
C ARG A 58 -7.23 5.37 -9.26
N SER A 59 -8.11 4.57 -9.87
CA SER A 59 -9.31 5.07 -10.54
C SER A 59 -10.26 5.79 -9.58
N MET A 60 -10.31 5.35 -8.32
CA MET A 60 -11.07 6.04 -7.27
C MET A 60 -10.54 7.46 -7.04
N LEU A 61 -9.22 7.61 -6.88
CA LEU A 61 -8.59 8.90 -6.65
C LEU A 61 -8.68 9.82 -7.87
N GLU A 62 -8.51 9.29 -9.08
CA GLU A 62 -8.66 10.07 -10.31
C GLU A 62 -10.07 10.64 -10.47
N ALA A 63 -11.09 9.95 -9.94
CA ALA A 63 -12.47 10.43 -9.93
C ALA A 63 -12.73 11.56 -8.90
N GLU A 64 -11.83 11.78 -7.93
CA GLU A 64 -11.95 12.83 -6.90
C GLU A 64 -11.47 14.22 -7.39
N GLY A 65 -10.91 14.34 -8.60
CA GLY A 65 -10.47 15.63 -9.15
C GLY A 65 -9.19 16.17 -8.49
N GLU A 66 -9.16 17.46 -8.14
CA GLU A 66 -7.95 18.13 -7.62
C GLU A 66 -7.45 17.55 -6.28
N GLU A 67 -8.36 17.20 -5.37
CA GLU A 67 -7.98 16.53 -4.12
C GLU A 67 -7.36 15.14 -4.38
N GLY A 68 -7.96 14.42 -5.33
CA GLY A 68 -7.46 13.12 -5.79
C GLY A 68 -6.05 13.20 -6.38
N GLN A 69 -5.77 14.26 -7.14
CA GLN A 69 -4.44 14.52 -7.69
C GLN A 69 -3.39 14.73 -6.58
N THR A 70 -3.72 15.53 -5.56
CA THR A 70 -2.83 15.74 -4.40
C THR A 70 -2.56 14.43 -3.65
N ARG A 71 -3.60 13.60 -3.46
CA ARG A 71 -3.45 12.26 -2.86
C ARG A 71 -2.57 11.35 -3.72
N MET A 72 -2.73 11.41 -5.05
CA MET A 72 -1.92 10.63 -5.98
C MET A 72 -0.43 11.02 -5.94
N GLU A 73 -0.13 12.31 -5.77
CA GLU A 73 1.23 12.81 -5.60
C GLU A 73 1.87 12.26 -4.32
N ASN A 74 1.13 12.25 -3.20
CA ASN A 74 1.59 11.64 -1.94
C ASN A 74 1.88 10.14 -2.11
N ILE A 75 1.04 9.43 -2.86
CA ILE A 75 1.26 8.01 -3.17
C ILE A 75 2.49 7.83 -4.08
N GLY A 76 2.73 8.75 -5.02
CA GLY A 76 3.95 8.76 -5.83
C GLY A 76 5.22 8.91 -4.99
N GLN A 77 5.17 9.71 -3.92
CA GLN A 77 6.26 9.80 -2.94
C GLN A 77 6.46 8.46 -2.22
N LEU A 78 5.38 7.80 -1.77
CA LEU A 78 5.45 6.47 -1.16
C LEU A 78 6.13 5.44 -2.09
N VAL A 79 5.74 5.38 -3.36
CA VAL A 79 6.35 4.48 -4.36
C VAL A 79 7.84 4.78 -4.53
N SER A 80 8.21 6.06 -4.57
CA SER A 80 9.61 6.50 -4.68
C SER A 80 10.44 6.12 -3.45
N SER A 81 9.87 6.21 -2.25
CA SER A 81 10.51 5.77 -1.00
C SER A 81 10.72 4.25 -0.99
N VAL A 82 9.71 3.48 -1.42
CA VAL A 82 9.82 2.01 -1.54
C VAL A 82 10.92 1.63 -2.54
N LYS A 83 10.98 2.31 -3.69
CA LYS A 83 12.03 2.10 -4.68
C LYS A 83 13.41 2.39 -4.12
N THR A 84 13.56 3.52 -3.42
CA THR A 84 14.83 3.90 -2.77
C THR A 84 15.28 2.83 -1.76
N TYR A 85 14.35 2.34 -0.93
CA TYR A 85 14.60 1.23 0.00
C TYR A 85 15.03 -0.05 -0.74
N ALA A 86 14.31 -0.40 -1.82
CA ALA A 86 14.60 -1.60 -2.61
C ALA A 86 15.98 -1.52 -3.27
N ASP A 87 16.35 -0.36 -3.82
CA ASP A 87 17.66 -0.11 -4.44
C ASP A 87 18.80 -0.19 -3.39
N GLN A 88 18.56 0.26 -2.16
CA GLN A 88 19.54 0.20 -1.07
C GLN A 88 19.75 -1.20 -0.51
N ARG A 89 18.68 -1.98 -0.36
CA ARG A 89 18.72 -3.34 0.22
C ARG A 89 18.99 -4.42 -0.82
N GLY A 90 18.74 -4.13 -2.10
CA GLY A 90 18.96 -5.05 -3.21
C GLY A 90 18.15 -6.35 -3.04
N PRO A 91 18.76 -7.54 -3.19
CA PRO A 91 18.05 -8.82 -3.09
C PRO A 91 17.35 -9.09 -1.74
N GLU A 92 17.78 -8.42 -0.67
CA GLU A 92 17.22 -8.57 0.67
C GLU A 92 16.02 -7.63 0.92
N ALA A 93 15.66 -6.80 -0.06
CA ALA A 93 14.52 -5.91 0.03
C ALA A 93 13.23 -6.72 0.22
N SER A 94 12.47 -6.40 1.27
CA SER A 94 11.18 -7.04 1.53
C SER A 94 10.15 -6.04 2.04
N LEU A 95 8.88 -6.29 1.74
CA LEU A 95 7.79 -5.45 2.26
C LEU A 95 7.76 -5.39 3.80
N PRO A 96 7.90 -6.50 4.55
CA PRO A 96 7.99 -6.43 6.01
C PRO A 96 9.15 -5.57 6.49
N GLY A 97 10.34 -5.69 5.86
CA GLY A 97 11.50 -4.88 6.23
C GLY A 97 11.32 -3.40 5.94
N PHE A 98 10.65 -3.05 4.83
CA PHE A 98 10.28 -1.66 4.55
C PHE A 98 9.32 -1.12 5.61
N LEU A 99 8.29 -1.89 5.99
CA LEU A 99 7.32 -1.48 7.00
C LEU A 99 7.94 -1.32 8.39
N GLU A 100 8.93 -2.15 8.73
CA GLU A 100 9.71 -2.01 9.97
C GLU A 100 10.51 -0.71 10.00
N GLU A 101 11.18 -0.37 8.89
CA GLU A 101 11.95 0.88 8.77
C GLU A 101 11.05 2.11 8.86
N VAL A 102 9.91 2.09 8.16
CA VAL A 102 8.90 3.17 8.24
C VAL A 102 8.32 3.30 9.65
N ALA A 103 8.02 2.19 10.32
CA ALA A 103 7.52 2.22 11.70
C ALA A 103 8.55 2.82 12.66
N LEU A 104 9.83 2.44 12.53
CA LEU A 104 10.90 2.97 13.37
C LEU A 104 11.10 4.48 13.18
N ILE A 105 11.08 4.96 11.93
CA ILE A 105 11.17 6.40 11.63
C ILE A 105 9.94 7.13 12.18
N SER A 106 8.74 6.56 12.03
CA SER A 106 7.50 7.16 12.52
C SER A 106 7.47 7.26 14.06
N ASP A 107 8.01 6.26 14.76
CA ASP A 107 8.13 6.29 16.22
C ASP A 107 9.10 7.38 16.67
N ILE A 108 10.21 7.61 15.94
CA ILE A 108 11.16 8.70 16.22
C ILE A 108 10.51 10.07 15.97
N ASP A 109 9.78 10.25 14.87
CA ASP A 109 9.04 11.50 14.59
C ASP A 109 7.87 11.73 15.58
N SER A 110 7.35 10.67 16.20
CA SER A 110 6.35 10.78 17.28
C SER A 110 6.96 11.17 18.64
N TYR A 111 8.29 11.12 18.79
CA TYR A 111 9.00 11.50 20.00
C TYR A 111 9.25 13.02 20.03
N ASP A 112 8.17 13.77 20.19
CA ASP A 112 8.22 15.20 20.53
C ASP A 112 8.47 15.39 22.04
N GLU A 113 9.71 15.14 22.49
CA GLU A 113 10.18 15.61 23.82
C GLU A 113 10.96 16.93 23.72
N GLY A 114 10.97 17.60 22.57
CA GLY A 114 11.72 18.84 22.41
C GLY A 114 11.65 19.45 21.02
N ALA A 115 10.47 19.81 20.54
CA ALA A 115 10.28 20.75 19.43
C ALA A 115 11.07 22.06 19.64
N ASP A 116 12.37 22.05 19.34
CA ASP A 116 13.15 23.24 19.02
C ASP A 116 12.74 23.68 17.62
N VAL A 117 11.53 24.24 17.53
CA VAL A 117 10.98 24.81 16.31
C VAL A 117 11.83 26.03 15.97
N VAL A 118 12.72 25.91 14.99
CA VAL A 118 13.37 27.08 14.39
C VAL A 118 12.30 27.86 13.64
N VAL A 119 11.76 28.91 14.28
CA VAL A 119 10.83 29.85 13.65
C VAL A 119 11.57 30.64 12.58
N LEU A 120 11.33 30.31 11.32
CA LEU A 120 11.72 31.14 10.17
C LEU A 120 10.90 32.44 10.19
N MET A 121 11.49 33.54 10.67
CA MET A 121 10.99 34.89 10.40
C MET A 121 11.70 35.43 9.15
N THR A 122 10.94 35.81 8.12
CA THR A 122 11.45 36.76 7.13
C THR A 122 11.57 38.12 7.82
N MET A 123 12.80 38.64 7.98
CA MET A 123 13.02 40.00 8.46
C MET A 123 12.15 40.97 7.65
N HIS A 124 11.17 41.60 8.31
CA HIS A 124 10.58 42.82 7.79
C HIS A 124 11.62 43.92 7.94
N ALA A 125 12.18 44.34 6.82
CA ALA A 125 12.93 45.57 6.71
C ALA A 125 11.93 46.75 6.71
N ALA A 126 11.83 47.46 7.83
CA ALA A 126 11.45 48.86 7.96
C ALA A 126 11.69 49.34 9.40
#